data_AF-A0A382FJL1-F1
#
_entry.id   AF-A0A382FJL1-F1
#
_cell.length_a   1.000
_cell.length_b   1.000
_cell.length_c   1.000
_cell.angle_alpha   90.00
_cell.angle_beta   90.00
_cell.angle_gamma   90.00
#
_symmetry.space_group_name_H-M   'P 1'
#
loop_
_entity.id
_entity.type
_entity.pdbx_description
1 polymer ?
#
loop_
_entity_poly.entity_id
_entity_poly.type
_entity_poly.pdbx_seq_one_letter_code
_entity_poly.pdbx_strand_id
1 'polypeptide(L)'
;MTKISKNYKPTQKEKFMNAKMKEYFRQILVNWKDELLKESSQTLNNLQNDENSAKSDLTDRASDEIDRTFELRTRERERKLINKI
;
A
#
# COMPACT_ATOMS: atom_id res chain seq x y z
N MET A 1 19.89 -7.66 -15.65
CA MET A 1 19.41 -7.71 -14.25
C MET A 1 20.30 -8.64 -13.45
N THR A 2 20.78 -8.20 -12.29
CA THR A 2 21.62 -9.01 -11.40
C THR A 2 20.75 -10.07 -10.72
N LYS A 3 21.10 -11.35 -10.83
CA LYS A 3 20.35 -12.43 -10.16
C LYS A 3 20.79 -12.52 -8.69
N ILE A 4 19.84 -12.40 -7.77
CA ILE A 4 20.04 -12.64 -6.34
C ILE A 4 19.29 -13.90 -5.89
N SER A 5 19.82 -14.60 -4.90
CA SER A 5 19.14 -15.76 -4.29
C SER A 5 17.91 -15.30 -3.51
N LYS A 6 16.89 -16.15 -3.40
CA LYS A 6 15.67 -15.87 -2.61
C LYS A 6 15.96 -15.51 -1.14
N ASN A 7 17.07 -16.01 -0.60
CA ASN A 7 17.47 -15.79 0.80
C ASN A 7 18.58 -14.75 0.94
N TYR A 8 18.91 -14.01 -0.12
CA TYR A 8 19.94 -12.98 -0.06
C TYR A 8 19.52 -11.86 0.90
N LYS A 9 20.40 -11.50 1.82
CA LYS A 9 20.27 -10.32 2.69
C LYS A 9 21.59 -9.53 2.63
N PRO A 10 21.54 -8.21 2.44
CA PRO A 10 22.71 -7.34 2.53
C PRO A 10 23.44 -7.53 3.87
N THR A 11 24.78 -7.63 3.83
CA THR A 11 25.61 -7.71 5.04
C THR A 11 26.68 -6.63 5.03
N GLN A 12 27.19 -6.26 6.20
CA GLN A 12 28.23 -5.22 6.34
C GLN A 12 29.58 -5.60 5.71
N LYS A 13 29.78 -6.87 5.37
CA LYS A 13 31.00 -7.36 4.70
C LYS A 13 31.08 -6.93 3.23
N GLU A 14 29.95 -6.55 2.65
CA GLU A 14 29.87 -6.17 1.25
C GLU A 14 30.01 -4.66 1.07
N LYS A 15 30.58 -4.24 -0.08
CA LYS A 15 30.63 -2.81 -0.45
C LYS A 15 29.21 -2.23 -0.47
N PHE A 16 29.04 -1.09 0.22
CA PHE A 16 27.78 -0.37 0.30
C PHE A 16 27.19 -0.11 -1.11
N MET A 17 25.89 -0.35 -1.26
CA MET A 17 25.13 -0.13 -2.51
C MET A 17 25.71 -0.84 -3.74
N ASN A 18 26.24 -2.06 -3.56
CA ASN A 18 26.62 -2.91 -4.68
C ASN A 18 25.40 -3.33 -5.54
N ALA A 19 25.65 -3.94 -6.70
CA ALA A 19 24.58 -4.35 -7.62
C ALA A 19 23.57 -5.35 -7.01
N LYS A 20 24.01 -6.23 -6.11
CA LYS A 20 23.12 -7.19 -5.42
C LYS A 20 22.22 -6.51 -4.40
N MET A 21 22.77 -5.59 -3.61
CA MET A 21 22.02 -4.77 -2.65
C MET A 21 20.99 -3.89 -3.36
N LYS A 22 21.36 -3.25 -4.47
CA LYS A 22 20.42 -2.46 -5.27
C LYS A 22 19.26 -3.30 -5.78
N GLU A 23 19.53 -4.50 -6.31
CA GLU A 23 18.47 -5.41 -6.74
C GLU A 23 17.59 -5.87 -5.57
N TYR A 24 18.19 -6.16 -4.41
CA TYR A 24 17.45 -6.54 -3.21
C TYR A 24 16.47 -5.44 -2.76
N PHE A 25 16.94 -4.20 -2.63
CA PHE A 25 16.06 -3.08 -2.28
C PHE A 25 15.02 -2.79 -3.36
N ARG A 26 15.38 -2.94 -4.65
CA ARG A 26 14.43 -2.83 -5.76
C ARG A 26 13.28 -3.83 -5.61
N GLN A 27 13.58 -5.10 -5.30
CA GLN A 27 12.54 -6.12 -5.10
C GLN A 27 11.66 -5.81 -3.89
N ILE A 28 12.23 -5.33 -2.79
CA ILE A 28 11.44 -4.89 -1.62
C ILE A 28 10.49 -3.76 -1.99
N LEU A 29 11.01 -2.72 -2.66
CA LEU A 29 10.22 -1.55 -3.04
C LEU A 29 9.10 -1.92 -4.01
N VAL A 30 9.38 -2.78 -5.00
CA VAL A 30 8.36 -3.27 -5.94
C VAL A 30 7.29 -4.08 -5.22
N ASN A 31 7.68 -5.04 -4.37
CA ASN A 31 6.71 -5.84 -3.62
C ASN A 31 5.85 -4.95 -2.71
N TRP A 32 6.46 -3.99 -2.04
CA TRP A 32 5.73 -3.07 -1.16
C TRP A 32 4.75 -2.19 -1.94
N LYS A 33 5.15 -1.70 -3.12
CA LYS A 33 4.26 -0.98 -4.02
C LYS A 33 3.07 -1.85 -4.48
N ASP A 34 3.34 -3.10 -4.84
CA ASP A 34 2.30 -4.03 -5.30
C ASP A 34 1.31 -4.37 -4.17
N GLU A 35 1.79 -4.53 -2.94
CA GLU A 35 0.96 -4.71 -1.75
C GLU A 35 0.05 -3.49 -1.52
N LEU A 36 0.59 -2.27 -1.55
CA LEU A 36 -0.18 -1.03 -1.40
C LEU A 36 -1.25 -0.88 -2.50
N LEU A 37 -0.94 -1.24 -3.74
CA LEU A 37 -1.90 -1.20 -4.84
C LEU A 37 -3.03 -2.23 -4.67
N LYS A 38 -2.70 -3.42 -4.16
CA LYS A 38 -3.69 -4.47 -3.89
C LYS A 38 -4.63 -4.06 -2.76
N GLU A 39 -4.09 -3.56 -1.66
CA GLU A 39 -4.86 -3.06 -0.51
C GLU A 39 -5.78 -1.92 -0.94
N SER A 40 -5.25 -0.94 -1.67
CA SER A 40 -6.03 0.18 -2.20
C SER A 40 -7.21 -0.27 -3.08
N SER A 41 -7.00 -1.28 -3.92
CA SER A 41 -8.05 -1.86 -4.77
C SER A 41 -9.14 -2.57 -3.95
N GLN A 42 -8.74 -3.26 -2.87
CA GLN A 42 -9.67 -3.96 -1.99
C GLN A 42 -10.54 -2.95 -1.20
N THR A 43 -9.93 -1.91 -0.65
CA THR A 43 -10.65 -0.82 0.03
C THR A 43 -11.65 -0.14 -0.91
N LEU A 44 -11.27 0.12 -2.16
CA LEU A 44 -12.18 0.75 -3.12
C LEU A 44 -13.42 -0.11 -3.40
N ASN A 45 -13.24 -1.43 -3.53
CA ASN A 45 -14.36 -2.35 -3.67
C ASN A 45 -15.26 -2.34 -2.43
N ASN A 46 -14.68 -2.33 -1.22
CA ASN A 46 -15.45 -2.26 0.02
C ASN A 46 -16.28 -0.97 0.07
N LEU A 47 -15.68 0.18 -0.23
CA LEU A 47 -16.37 1.46 -0.22
C LEU A 47 -17.53 1.52 -1.24
N GLN A 48 -17.35 0.94 -2.43
CA GLN A 48 -18.42 0.85 -3.43
C GLN A 48 -19.58 -0.05 -2.98
N ASN A 49 -19.28 -1.13 -2.26
CA ASN A 49 -20.31 -2.03 -1.73
C ASN A 49 -21.11 -1.34 -0.61
N ASP A 50 -20.44 -0.60 0.27
CA ASP A 50 -21.07 0.08 1.40
C ASP A 50 -21.98 1.24 0.96
N GLU A 51 -21.63 1.97 -0.12
CA GLU A 51 -22.45 3.04 -0.69
C GLU A 51 -23.81 2.57 -1.24
N ASN A 52 -23.91 1.31 -1.67
CA ASN A 52 -25.13 0.75 -2.24
C ASN A 52 -26.10 0.18 -1.19
N SER A 53 -25.73 0.21 0.11
CA SER A 53 -26.60 -0.22 1.20
C SER A 53 -27.56 0.91 1.61
N ALA A 54 -28.87 0.63 1.60
CA ALA A 54 -29.88 1.60 2.04
C ALA A 54 -29.81 1.76 3.58
N LYS A 55 -29.63 3.01 4.06
CA LYS A 55 -29.43 3.32 5.48
C LYS A 55 -30.67 3.90 6.15
N SER A 56 -31.01 3.33 7.31
CA SER A 56 -32.29 3.55 8.01
C SER A 56 -32.33 4.76 8.96
N ASP A 57 -31.19 5.23 9.52
CA ASP A 57 -31.11 6.30 10.53
C ASP A 57 -30.10 7.42 10.14
N LEU A 58 -30.33 8.64 10.61
CA LEU A 58 -29.44 9.82 10.51
C LEU A 58 -28.12 9.69 11.30
N THR A 59 -28.12 9.02 12.46
CA THR A 59 -26.93 8.80 13.30
C THR A 59 -25.96 7.81 12.67
N ASP A 60 -26.49 6.76 12.04
CA ASP A 60 -25.72 5.81 11.23
C ASP A 60 -25.05 6.54 10.06
N ARG A 61 -25.79 7.42 9.37
CA ARG A 61 -25.22 8.22 8.27
C ARG A 61 -24.07 9.11 8.70
N ALA A 62 -24.15 9.74 9.87
CA ALA A 62 -23.09 10.61 10.37
C ALA A 62 -21.81 9.83 10.70
N SER A 63 -21.95 8.65 11.33
CA SER A 63 -20.81 7.77 11.63
C SER A 63 -20.12 7.30 10.36
N ASP A 64 -20.90 6.88 9.36
CA ASP A 64 -20.37 6.38 8.09
C ASP A 64 -19.66 7.46 7.28
N GLU A 65 -20.12 8.71 7.32
CA GLU A 65 -19.46 9.83 6.64
C GLU A 65 -18.08 10.13 7.24
N ILE A 66 -17.95 9.99 8.57
CA ILE A 66 -16.66 10.15 9.27
C ILE A 66 -15.70 9.05 8.85
N ASP A 67 -16.13 7.80 8.88
CA ASP A 67 -15.31 6.65 8.49
C ASP A 67 -14.88 6.74 7.03
N ARG A 68 -15.80 7.14 6.14
CA ARG A 68 -15.47 7.42 4.73
C ARG A 68 -14.44 8.53 4.57
N THR A 69 -14.60 9.63 5.30
CA THR A 69 -13.66 10.76 5.22
C THR A 69 -12.28 10.35 5.72
N PHE A 70 -12.23 9.52 6.77
CA PHE A 70 -10.99 8.94 7.27
C PHE A 70 -10.32 8.06 6.21
N GLU A 71 -11.08 7.15 5.59
CA GLU A 71 -10.57 6.22 4.57
C GLU A 71 -10.02 6.97 3.34
N LEU A 72 -10.73 8.02 2.87
CA LEU A 72 -10.26 8.86 1.77
C LEU A 72 -8.93 9.56 2.07
N ARG A 73 -8.71 9.99 3.32
CA ARG A 73 -7.45 10.61 3.76
C ARG A 73 -6.32 9.59 3.84
N THR A 74 -6.59 8.39 4.33
CA THR A 74 -5.62 7.28 4.35
C THR A 74 -5.17 6.94 2.93
N ARG A 75 -6.12 6.79 2.00
CA ARG A 75 -5.84 6.54 0.58
C ARG A 75 -4.95 7.62 -0.06
N GLU A 76 -5.19 8.89 0.25
CA GLU A 76 -4.37 9.98 -0.29
C GLU A 76 -2.93 9.92 0.24
N ARG A 77 -2.72 9.43 1.46
CA ARG A 77 -1.38 9.20 2.02
C ARG A 77 -0.69 8.01 1.34
N GLU A 78 -1.40 6.92 1.13
CA GLU A 78 -0.89 5.74 0.40
C GLU A 78 -0.49 6.10 -1.03
N ARG A 79 -1.32 6.87 -1.75
CA ARG A 79 -1.00 7.37 -3.09
C ARG A 79 0.29 8.18 -3.11
N LYS A 80 0.47 9.06 -2.11
CA LYS A 80 1.72 9.83 -1.95
C LYS A 80 2.92 8.94 -1.60
N LEU A 81 2.72 7.86 -0.85
CA LEU A 81 3.75 6.89 -0.54
C LEU A 81 4.16 6.10 -1.79
N ILE A 82 3.19 5.61 -2.58
CA ILE A 82 3.43 4.93 -3.85
C ILE A 82 4.25 5.81 -4.81
N ASN A 83 3.98 7.12 -4.86
CA ASN A 83 4.76 8.05 -5.70
C ASN A 83 6.20 8.26 -5.23
N LYS A 84 6.51 7.95 -3.95
CA LYS A 84 7.87 8.03 -3.40
C LYS A 84 8.65 6.72 -3.58
N ILE A 85 7.96 5.61 -3.83
CA ILE A 85 8.52 4.27 -4.04
C ILE A 85 8.89 4.09 -5.53
#